data_AF-A0A0J1I8X7-F1
#
_entry.id   AF-A0A0J1I8X7-F1
#
_cell.length_a   1.000
_cell.length_b   1.000
_cell.length_c   1.000
_cell.angle_alpha   90.00
_cell.angle_beta   90.00
_cell.angle_gamma   90.00
#
_symmetry.space_group_name_H-M   'P 1'
#
loop_
_entity.id
_entity.type
_entity.pdbx_description
1 polymer ?
#
loop_
_entity_poly.entity_id
_entity_poly.type
_entity_poly.pdbx_seq_one_letter_code
_entity_poly.pdbx_strand_id
1 'polypeptide(L)'
;MLDDSFLKGFELNRELRQLGVSQHRMVEIFKDEYGVTLSEYVGNLRLEEAKRLLSDTNDEIIDITYSVGFGGLSSFYRFFKNGTGLSPAAYRKEHRK
;
A
#
# COMPACT_ATOMS: atom_id res chain seq x y z
N MET A 1 -4.37 2.98 13.20
CA MET A 1 -4.56 4.40 12.85
C MET A 1 -3.69 4.58 11.63
N LEU A 2 -4.26 4.90 10.46
CA LEU A 2 -3.52 5.03 9.21
C LEU A 2 -2.36 6.02 9.46
N ASP A 3 -1.13 5.50 9.50
CA ASP A 3 0.04 6.26 9.97
C ASP A 3 0.19 7.57 9.21
N ASP A 4 0.54 8.67 9.89
CA ASP A 4 0.78 9.99 9.27
C ASP A 4 1.76 9.90 8.08
N SER A 5 2.69 8.96 8.12
CA SER A 5 3.62 8.64 7.04
C SER A 5 2.91 8.17 5.75
N PHE A 6 1.80 7.45 5.86
CA PHE A 6 0.99 6.99 4.74
C PHE A 6 0.27 8.14 4.04
N LEU A 7 -0.39 9.01 4.83
CA LEU A 7 -1.05 10.21 4.30
C LEU A 7 -0.03 11.14 3.64
N LYS A 8 1.12 11.35 4.30
CA LYS A 8 2.20 12.18 3.81
C LYS A 8 2.81 11.67 2.50
N GLY A 9 2.97 10.35 2.35
CA GLY A 9 3.46 9.76 1.09
C GLY A 9 2.48 9.93 -0.08
N PHE A 10 1.17 9.85 0.20
CA PHE A 10 0.13 10.06 -0.80
C PHE A 10 0.00 11.55 -1.20
N GLU A 11 0.04 12.45 -0.23
CA GLU A 11 0.03 13.90 -0.45
C GLU A 11 1.26 14.37 -1.22
N LEU A 12 2.45 13.87 -0.86
CA LEU A 12 3.68 14.20 -1.57
C LEU A 12 3.66 13.74 -3.04
N ASN A 13 3.11 12.55 -3.33
CA ASN A 13 2.95 12.09 -4.72
C ASN A 13 2.02 13.02 -5.51
N ARG A 14 0.95 13.48 -4.86
CA ARG A 14 -0.05 14.38 -5.45
C ARG A 14 0.55 15.76 -5.74
N GLU A 15 1.27 16.36 -4.80
CA GLU A 15 1.92 17.66 -4.96
C GLU A 15 2.99 17.64 -6.04
N LEU A 16 3.88 16.64 -6.04
CA LEU A 16 4.95 16.55 -7.02
C LEU A 16 4.42 16.37 -8.46
N ARG A 17 3.29 15.67 -8.63
CA ARG A 17 2.59 15.60 -9.92
C ARG A 17 2.03 16.96 -10.35
N GLN A 18 1.49 17.74 -9.42
CA GLN A 18 0.97 19.08 -9.72
C GLN A 18 2.10 20.06 -10.10
N LEU A 19 3.30 19.86 -9.55
CA LEU A 19 4.49 20.66 -9.86
C LEU A 19 5.17 20.27 -11.20
N GLY A 20 4.59 19.35 -11.97
CA GLY A 20 5.13 18.93 -13.27
C GLY A 20 6.40 18.08 -13.18
N VAL A 21 6.72 17.57 -11.98
CA VAL A 21 7.87 16.67 -11.81
C VAL A 21 7.54 15.34 -12.49
N SER A 22 8.39 14.95 -13.46
CA SER A 22 8.21 13.68 -14.16
C SER A 22 8.32 12.51 -13.18
N GLN A 23 7.59 11.44 -13.47
CA GLN A 23 7.59 10.22 -12.64
C GLN A 23 9.02 9.64 -12.49
N HIS A 24 9.88 9.83 -13.49
CA HIS A 24 11.29 9.45 -13.47
C HIS A 24 12.09 10.27 -12.44
N ARG A 25 11.95 11.61 -12.49
CA ARG A 25 12.63 12.52 -11.55
C ARG A 25 12.17 12.31 -10.10
N MET A 26 10.89 11.99 -9.92
CA MET A 26 10.32 11.62 -8.62
C MET A 26 10.93 10.33 -8.07
N VAL A 27 11.12 9.33 -8.92
CA VAL A 27 11.76 8.06 -8.54
C VAL A 27 13.22 8.26 -8.16
N GLU A 28 13.98 9.07 -8.91
CA GLU A 28 15.38 9.40 -8.59
C GLU A 28 15.50 10.11 -7.25
N ILE A 29 14.73 11.19 -7.02
CA ILE A 29 14.77 11.94 -5.76
C ILE A 29 14.44 11.04 -4.56
N PHE A 30 13.43 10.17 -4.69
CA PHE A 30 13.07 9.27 -3.60
C PHE A 30 14.12 8.18 -3.34
N LYS A 31 14.72 7.64 -4.40
CA LYS A 31 15.81 6.67 -4.27
C LYS A 31 17.05 7.28 -3.63
N ASP A 32 17.40 8.50 -3.99
CA ASP A 32 18.59 9.18 -3.47
C ASP A 32 18.44 9.50 -1.97
N GLU A 33 17.23 9.90 -1.54
CA GLU A 33 16.95 10.25 -0.13
C GLU A 33 16.63 9.03 0.75
N TYR A 34 15.90 8.03 0.24
CA TYR A 34 15.36 6.92 1.04
C TYR A 34 15.83 5.52 0.61
N GLY A 35 16.65 5.40 -0.44
CA GLY A 35 17.13 4.13 -0.98
C GLY A 35 16.09 3.28 -1.72
N VAL A 36 14.82 3.69 -1.72
CA VAL A 36 13.68 2.99 -2.34
C VAL A 36 12.83 3.96 -3.15
N THR A 37 12.11 3.44 -4.13
CA THR A 37 11.14 4.25 -4.87
C THR A 37 9.93 4.58 -4.00
N LEU A 38 9.30 5.74 -4.25
CA LEU A 38 8.05 6.13 -3.58
C LEU A 38 6.95 5.06 -3.74
N SER A 39 6.89 4.38 -4.90
CA SER A 39 5.95 3.29 -5.15
C SER A 39 6.20 2.07 -4.26
N GLU A 40 7.46 1.70 -4.03
CA GLU A 40 7.82 0.60 -3.12
C GLU A 40 7.50 0.98 -1.67
N TYR A 41 7.82 2.22 -1.27
CA TYR A 41 7.51 2.72 0.07
C TYR A 41 6.00 2.68 0.36
N VAL A 42 5.19 3.31 -0.51
CA VAL A 42 3.72 3.29 -0.39
C VAL A 42 3.19 1.86 -0.49
N GLY A 43 3.79 1.02 -1.35
CA GLY A 43 3.46 -0.40 -1.44
C GLY A 43 3.63 -1.10 -0.09
N ASN A 44 4.77 -0.95 0.56
CA ASN A 44 5.03 -1.59 1.86
C ASN A 44 4.03 -1.11 2.92
N LEU A 45 3.73 0.19 2.99
CA LEU A 45 2.73 0.71 3.92
C LEU A 45 1.33 0.10 3.68
N ARG A 46 0.91 -0.01 2.42
CA ARG A 46 -0.37 -0.65 2.06
C ARG A 46 -0.39 -2.13 2.46
N LEU A 47 0.73 -2.83 2.28
CA LEU A 47 0.84 -4.24 2.60
C LEU A 47 0.70 -4.47 4.10
N GLU A 48 1.40 -3.68 4.92
CA GLU A 48 1.34 -3.79 6.38
C GLU A 48 -0.05 -3.45 6.92
N GLU A 49 -0.69 -2.39 6.44
CA GLU A 49 -2.06 -2.06 6.87
C GLU A 49 -3.06 -3.13 6.43
N ALA A 50 -2.92 -3.69 5.22
CA ALA A 50 -3.78 -4.79 4.78
C ALA A 50 -3.61 -6.04 5.66
N LYS A 51 -2.37 -6.41 6.04
CA LYS A 51 -2.11 -7.52 6.97
C LYS A 51 -2.77 -7.27 8.32
N ARG A 52 -2.65 -6.05 8.85
CA ARG A 52 -3.26 -5.63 10.11
C ARG A 52 -4.78 -5.75 10.05
N LEU A 53 -5.42 -5.17 9.04
CA LEU A 53 -6.87 -5.25 8.85
C LEU A 53 -7.36 -6.70 8.68
N LEU A 54 -6.63 -7.53 7.92
CA LEU A 54 -7.01 -8.93 7.71
C LEU A 54 -6.92 -9.78 8.99
N SER A 55 -5.97 -9.48 9.89
CA SER A 55 -5.74 -10.21 11.14
C SER A 55 -6.58 -9.71 12.31
N ASP A 56 -6.80 -8.39 12.41
CA ASP A 56 -7.43 -7.75 13.56
C ASP A 56 -8.93 -7.47 13.40
N THR A 57 -9.48 -7.56 12.17
CA THR A 57 -10.87 -7.16 11.90
C THR A 57 -11.70 -8.25 11.19
N ASN A 58 -13.01 -7.99 11.11
CA ASN A 58 -13.97 -8.78 10.32
C ASN A 58 -14.32 -8.16 8.98
N ASP A 59 -13.73 -7.01 8.64
CA ASP A 59 -14.11 -6.23 7.46
C ASP A 59 -14.08 -7.08 6.20
N GLU A 60 -14.99 -6.82 5.26
CA GLU A 60 -14.97 -7.57 4.01
C GLU A 60 -13.69 -7.26 3.24
N ILE A 61 -13.17 -8.25 2.50
CA ILE A 61 -11.92 -8.08 1.75
C ILE A 61 -12.05 -6.96 0.70
N ILE A 62 -13.27 -6.73 0.19
CA ILE A 62 -13.58 -5.61 -0.71
C ILE A 62 -13.41 -4.26 -0.01
N ASP A 63 -13.84 -4.13 1.24
CA ASP A 63 -13.70 -2.87 2.00
C ASP A 63 -12.23 -2.62 2.33
N ILE A 64 -11.50 -3.65 2.74
CA ILE A 64 -10.05 -3.57 2.98
C ILE A 64 -9.34 -3.12 1.71
N THR A 65 -9.70 -3.67 0.55
CA THR A 65 -9.14 -3.31 -0.76
C THR A 65 -9.25 -1.80 -1.02
N TYR A 66 -10.43 -1.23 -0.81
CA TYR A 66 -10.63 0.20 -1.01
C TYR A 66 -9.93 1.04 0.07
N SER A 67 -9.96 0.61 1.33
CA SER A 67 -9.33 1.33 2.45
C SER A 67 -7.82 1.48 2.28
N VAL A 68 -7.13 0.48 1.71
CA VAL A 68 -5.69 0.51 1.42
C VAL A 68 -5.36 1.09 0.04
N GLY A 69 -6.35 1.72 -0.61
CA GLY A 69 -6.15 2.54 -1.80
C GLY A 69 -6.09 1.79 -3.12
N PHE A 70 -6.69 0.60 -3.22
CA PHE A 70 -6.86 -0.13 -4.48
C PHE A 70 -8.25 0.10 -5.07
N GLY A 71 -8.33 0.27 -6.39
CA GLY A 71 -9.60 0.44 -7.10
C GLY A 71 -10.37 -0.86 -7.38
N GLY A 72 -9.86 -2.02 -6.94
CA GLY A 72 -10.53 -3.30 -7.18
C GLY A 72 -9.77 -4.53 -6.67
N LEU A 73 -10.54 -5.60 -6.44
CA LEU A 73 -10.08 -6.84 -5.82
C LEU A 73 -8.93 -7.51 -6.57
N SER A 74 -9.02 -7.63 -7.89
CA SER A 74 -8.02 -8.36 -8.68
C SER A 74 -6.62 -7.77 -8.53
N SER A 75 -6.52 -6.43 -8.52
CA SER A 75 -5.26 -5.70 -8.34
C SER A 75 -4.71 -5.89 -6.94
N PHE A 76 -5.58 -5.80 -5.93
CA PHE A 76 -5.20 -6.02 -4.53
C PHE A 76 -4.77 -7.46 -4.26
N TYR A 77 -5.51 -8.46 -4.75
CA TYR A 77 -5.17 -9.87 -4.56
C TYR A 77 -3.79 -10.20 -5.14
N ARG A 78 -3.48 -9.73 -6.36
CA ARG A 78 -2.17 -9.93 -6.97
C ARG A 78 -1.08 -9.25 -6.15
N PHE A 79 -1.28 -7.99 -5.78
CA PHE A 79 -0.35 -7.23 -4.96
C PHE A 79 -0.07 -7.91 -3.61
N PHE A 80 -1.12 -8.27 -2.88
CA PHE A 80 -1.03 -8.86 -1.55
C PHE A 80 -0.39 -10.24 -1.59
N LYS A 81 -0.77 -11.07 -2.57
CA LYS A 81 -0.15 -12.38 -2.77
C LYS A 81 1.32 -12.28 -3.15
N ASN A 82 1.70 -11.31 -3.98
CA ASN A 82 3.12 -11.08 -4.30
C ASN A 82 3.91 -10.63 -3.06
N GLY A 83 3.31 -9.82 -2.19
CA GLY A 83 3.96 -9.31 -0.98
C GLY A 83 4.02 -10.30 0.19
N THR A 84 3.10 -11.27 0.26
CA THR A 84 2.99 -12.19 1.41
C THR A 84 3.15 -13.67 1.07
N GLY A 85 3.05 -14.04 -0.21
CA GLY A 85 2.93 -15.43 -0.66
C GLY A 85 1.51 -16.01 -0.54
N LEU A 86 0.61 -15.36 0.20
CA LEU A 86 -0.73 -15.86 0.51
C LEU A 86 -1.83 -14.99 -0.12
N SER A 87 -2.98 -15.59 -0.44
CA SER A 87 -4.16 -14.79 -0.76
C SER A 87 -4.67 -14.05 0.50
N PRO A 88 -5.35 -12.91 0.38
CA PRO A 88 -5.92 -12.21 1.54
C PRO A 88 -6.79 -13.10 2.43
N ALA A 89 -7.61 -13.98 1.83
CA ALA A 89 -8.45 -14.92 2.56
C ALA A 89 -7.64 -16.00 3.29
N ALA A 90 -6.59 -16.54 2.65
CA ALA A 90 -5.70 -17.50 3.29
C ALA A 90 -4.92 -16.86 4.45
N TYR A 91 -4.39 -15.66 4.24
CA TYR A 91 -3.70 -14.88 5.26
C TYR A 91 -4.59 -14.61 6.47
N ARG A 92 -5.83 -14.15 6.25
CA ARG A 92 -6.81 -13.96 7.34
C ARG A 92 -7.05 -15.25 8.12
N LYS A 93 -7.18 -16.39 7.44
CA LYS A 93 -7.42 -17.68 8.09
C LYS A 93 -6.24 -18.11 8.97
N GLU A 94 -5.02 -17.85 8.54
CA GLU A 94 -3.79 -18.26 9.23
C GLU A 94 -3.39 -17.33 10.37
N HIS A 95 -3.61 -16.02 10.21
CA HIS A 95 -3.13 -14.99 11.12
C HIS A 95 -4.24 -14.32 11.95
N ARG A 96 -5.44 -14.93 11.98
CA ARG A 96 -6.55 -14.46 12.81
C ARG A 96 -6.15 -14.54 14.29
N LYS A 97 -6.30 -13.42 15.01
CA LYS A 97 -6.22 -13.41 16.48
C LYS A 97 -7.54 -13.85 17.12
#